data_AF-A0A8K0KB41-F1
#
_entry.id   AF-A0A8K0KB41-F1
#
_cell.length_a   1.000
_cell.length_b   1.000
_cell.length_c   1.000
_cell.angle_alpha   90.00
_cell.angle_beta   90.00
_cell.angle_gamma   90.00
#
_symmetry.space_group_name_H-M   'P 1'
#
loop_
_entity.id
_entity.type
_entity.pdbx_description
1 polymer ?
#
loop_
_entity_poly.entity_id
_entity_poly.type
_entity_poly.pdbx_seq_one_letter_code
_entity_poly.pdbx_strand_id
1 'polypeptide(L)'
;MVGGLLSGACHRWDIMYVLELMEFCIKEEIRPNEKLISHLKQFRSKINKAVQISEIHPNQKLKFTKKAYNIYKMRLTSWLKEIDLSEADPQHPWEQFRRHYKGKERNLDVK
;
A
#
# COMPACT_ATOMS: atom_id res chain seq x y z
N MET A 1 8.95 3.00 7.15
CA MET A 1 8.03 3.96 7.80
C MET A 1 6.58 3.79 7.35
N VAL A 2 6.26 3.79 6.05
CA VAL A 2 4.89 3.67 5.52
C VAL A 2 4.11 2.45 6.06
N GLY A 3 4.74 1.27 6.15
CA GLY A 3 4.08 0.08 6.69
C GLY A 3 3.63 0.20 8.16
N GLY A 4 4.34 0.99 8.97
CA GLY A 4 3.96 1.27 10.36
C GLY A 4 2.80 2.25 10.46
N LEU A 5 2.81 3.31 9.64
CA LEU A 5 1.71 4.26 9.53
C LEU A 5 0.41 3.56 9.08
N LEU A 6 0.53 2.67 8.09
CA LEU A 6 -0.60 1.88 7.60
C LEU A 6 -1.13 0.91 8.65
N SER A 7 -0.25 0.21 9.37
CA SER A 7 -0.67 -0.66 10.47
C SER A 7 -1.44 0.11 11.54
N GLY A 8 -0.95 1.31 11.91
CA GLY A 8 -1.65 2.21 12.83
C GLY A 8 -3.00 2.68 12.30
N ALA A 9 -3.09 3.05 11.02
CA ALA A 9 -4.33 3.43 10.35
C ALA A 9 -5.37 2.30 10.39
N CYS A 10 -4.94 1.08 10.04
CA CYS A 10 -5.76 -0.12 10.10
C CYS A 10 -6.24 -0.44 11.51
N HIS A 11 -5.42 -0.20 12.54
CA HIS A 11 -5.81 -0.38 13.94
C HIS A 11 -6.86 0.65 14.40
N ARG A 12 -6.74 1.90 13.95
CA ARG A 12 -7.68 2.99 14.26
C ARG A 12 -8.98 2.96 13.44
N TRP A 13 -9.10 2.05 12.46
CA TRP A 13 -10.23 1.99 11.53
C TRP A 13 -10.36 3.24 10.65
N ASP A 14 -9.26 3.94 10.41
CA ASP A 14 -9.23 5.16 9.63
C ASP A 14 -9.11 4.85 8.14
N ILE A 15 -10.26 4.64 7.49
CA ILE A 15 -10.32 4.27 6.08
C ILE A 15 -9.77 5.39 5.18
N MET A 16 -9.99 6.65 5.56
CA MET A 16 -9.51 7.79 4.76
C MET A 16 -7.99 7.86 4.79
N TYR A 17 -7.39 7.67 5.97
CA TYR A 17 -5.95 7.66 6.08
C TYR A 17 -5.31 6.44 5.39
N VAL A 18 -5.98 5.27 5.39
CA VAL A 18 -5.54 4.12 4.59
C VAL A 18 -5.55 4.44 3.09
N LEU A 19 -6.58 5.11 2.59
CA LEU A 19 -6.65 5.56 1.19
C LEU A 19 -5.54 6.56 0.86
N GLU A 20 -5.29 7.54 1.73
CA GLU A 20 -4.20 8.50 1.54
C GLU A 20 -2.84 7.80 1.48
N LEU A 21 -2.60 6.81 2.35
CA LEU A 21 -1.36 6.04 2.32
C LEU A 21 -1.22 5.20 1.04
N MET A 22 -2.32 4.71 0.47
CA MET A 22 -2.31 4.02 -0.81
C MET A 22 -1.93 4.97 -1.96
N GLU A 23 -2.52 6.15 -2.03
CA GLU A 23 -2.17 7.17 -3.03
C GLU A 23 -0.73 7.65 -2.86
N PHE A 24 -0.30 7.82 -1.60
CA PHE A 24 1.08 8.20 -1.29
C PHE A 24 2.08 7.17 -1.84
N CYS A 25 1.77 5.87 -1.73
CA CYS A 25 2.63 4.83 -2.30
C CYS A 25 2.80 4.99 -3.82
N ILE A 26 1.74 5.35 -4.54
CA ILE A 26 1.81 5.56 -5.99
C ILE A 26 2.58 6.84 -6.31
N LYS A 27 2.23 7.95 -5.65
CA LYS A 27 2.80 9.26 -5.90
C LYS A 27 4.31 9.29 -5.69
N GLU A 28 4.78 8.62 -4.65
CA GLU A 28 6.20 8.56 -4.31
C GLU A 28 6.92 7.34 -4.92
N GLU A 29 6.26 6.62 -5.83
CA GLU A 29 6.78 5.40 -6.47
C GLU A 29 7.29 4.35 -5.46
N ILE A 30 6.67 4.30 -4.28
CA ILE A 30 7.04 3.37 -3.21
C ILE A 30 6.41 2.02 -3.51
N ARG A 31 7.25 1.05 -3.85
CA ARG A 31 6.82 -0.34 -4.00
C ARG A 31 6.38 -0.92 -2.64
N PRO A 32 5.11 -1.31 -2.46
CA PRO A 32 4.66 -1.90 -1.22
C PRO A 32 5.29 -3.27 -1.01
N ASN A 33 5.83 -3.51 0.18
CA ASN A 33 6.35 -4.83 0.54
C ASN A 33 5.22 -5.80 0.95
N GLU A 34 5.54 -7.10 1.00
CA GLU A 34 4.58 -8.15 1.35
C GLU A 34 3.88 -7.91 2.70
N LYS A 35 4.59 -7.34 3.68
CA LYS A 35 4.01 -7.01 4.99
C LYS A 35 2.92 -5.94 4.88
N LEU A 36 3.14 -4.91 4.06
CA LEU A 36 2.17 -3.86 3.79
C LEU A 36 0.91 -4.44 3.11
N ILE A 37 1.11 -5.29 2.09
CA ILE A 37 0.01 -6.00 1.42
C ILE A 37 -0.76 -6.90 2.40
N SER A 38 -0.06 -7.60 3.29
CA SER A 38 -0.66 -8.41 4.35
C SER A 38 -1.53 -7.57 5.28
N HIS A 39 -1.07 -6.39 5.71
CA HIS A 39 -1.85 -5.48 6.54
C HIS A 39 -3.13 -5.00 5.82
N LEU A 40 -3.07 -4.66 4.53
CA LEU A 40 -4.25 -4.30 3.74
C LEU A 40 -5.26 -5.45 3.61
N LYS A 41 -4.77 -6.68 3.39
CA LYS A 41 -5.62 -7.89 3.33
C LYS A 41 -6.31 -8.14 4.67
N GLN A 42 -5.58 -8.03 5.78
CA GLN A 42 -6.15 -8.17 7.12
C GLN A 42 -7.18 -7.08 7.41
N PHE A 43 -6.90 -5.84 7.04
CA PHE A 43 -7.83 -4.72 7.21
C PHE A 43 -9.10 -4.89 6.39
N ARG A 44 -8.98 -5.30 5.11
CA ARG A 44 -10.12 -5.67 4.27
C ARG A 44 -10.98 -6.75 4.92
N SER A 45 -10.38 -7.81 5.46
CA SER A 45 -11.11 -8.87 6.16
C SER A 45 -11.88 -8.33 7.39
N LYS A 46 -11.22 -7.50 8.22
CA LYS A 46 -11.83 -6.89 9.41
C LYS A 46 -13.00 -5.96 9.05
N ILE A 47 -12.83 -5.11 8.04
CA ILE A 47 -13.89 -4.22 7.57
C ILE A 47 -15.07 -5.01 7.02
N ASN A 48 -14.83 -6.02 6.18
CA ASN A 48 -15.91 -6.83 5.62
C ASN A 48 -16.72 -7.52 6.72
N LYS A 49 -16.05 -8.07 7.74
CA LYS A 49 -16.73 -8.65 8.91
C LYS A 49 -17.57 -7.62 9.65
N ALA A 50 -17.03 -6.41 9.89
CA ALA A 50 -17.78 -5.35 10.56
C ALA A 50 -19.03 -4.94 9.77
N VAL A 51 -18.93 -4.84 8.44
CA VAL A 51 -20.07 -4.53 7.56
C VAL A 51 -21.11 -5.64 7.61
N GLN A 52 -20.72 -6.91 7.47
CA GLN A 52 -21.64 -8.06 7.57
C GLN A 52 -22.38 -8.09 8.90
N ILE A 53 -21.66 -7.86 10.00
CA ILE A 53 -22.27 -7.80 11.34
C ILE A 53 -23.27 -6.64 11.41
N SER A 54 -22.97 -5.47 10.83
CA SER A 54 -23.90 -4.35 10.80
C SER A 54 -25.15 -4.58 9.94
N GLU A 55 -25.08 -5.50 8.96
CA GLU A 55 -26.24 -5.91 8.16
C GLU A 55 -27.16 -6.83 8.96
N ILE A 56 -26.59 -7.68 9.83
CA ILE A 56 -27.34 -8.55 10.74
C ILE A 56 -27.88 -7.77 11.95
N HIS A 57 -27.10 -6.81 12.45
CA HIS A 57 -27.41 -6.00 13.63
C HIS A 57 -27.40 -4.50 13.26
N PRO A 58 -28.50 -3.95 12.72
CA PRO A 58 -28.56 -2.58 12.20
C PRO A 58 -28.30 -1.49 13.25
N ASN A 59 -28.45 -1.82 14.54
CA ASN A 59 -28.16 -0.90 15.66
C ASN A 59 -26.66 -0.78 15.96
N GLN A 60 -25.82 -1.64 15.39
CA GLN A 60 -24.38 -1.60 15.60
C GLN A 60 -23.74 -0.48 14.78
N LYS A 61 -23.23 0.54 15.48
CA LYS A 61 -22.51 1.65 14.85
C LYS A 61 -21.15 1.18 14.31
N LEU A 62 -20.94 1.38 13.01
CA LEU A 62 -19.63 1.22 12.38
C LEU A 62 -18.71 2.39 12.78
N LYS A 63 -17.41 2.11 12.92
CA LYS A 63 -16.37 3.13 13.16
C LYS A 63 -16.06 4.00 11.93
N PHE A 64 -16.70 3.70 10.81
CA PHE A 64 -16.48 4.33 9.51
C PHE A 64 -17.80 4.44 8.76
N THR A 65 -17.85 5.31 7.76
CA THR A 65 -19.04 5.49 6.94
C THR A 65 -19.12 4.44 5.83
N LYS A 66 -20.34 4.05 5.44
CA LYS A 66 -20.55 3.17 4.26
C LYS A 66 -19.95 3.77 2.98
N LYS A 67 -19.99 5.10 2.84
CA LYS A 67 -19.37 5.83 1.72
C LYS A 67 -17.85 5.60 1.68
N ALA A 68 -17.15 5.79 2.80
CA ALA A 68 -15.71 5.56 2.88
C ALA A 68 -15.35 4.11 2.56
N TYR A 69 -16.12 3.14 3.07
CA TYR A 69 -15.92 1.73 2.75
C TYR A 69 -16.07 1.42 1.25
N ASN A 70 -17.10 1.96 0.59
CA ASN A 70 -17.30 1.75 -0.84
C ASN A 70 -16.15 2.31 -1.67
N ILE A 71 -15.68 3.52 -1.33
CA ILE A 71 -14.51 4.14 -1.98
C ILE A 71 -13.27 3.26 -1.78
N TYR A 72 -13.02 2.80 -0.55
CA TYR A 72 -11.91 1.90 -0.24
C TYR A 72 -11.96 0.60 -1.03
N LYS A 73 -13.12 -0.06 -1.09
CA LYS A 73 -13.28 -1.32 -1.82
C LYS A 73 -12.98 -1.17 -3.31
N MET A 74 -13.49 -0.11 -3.93
CA MET A 74 -13.20 0.22 -5.33
C MET A 74 -11.72 0.51 -5.51
N ARG A 75 -11.18 1.43 -4.71
CA ARG A 75 -9.80 1.90 -4.88
C ARG A 75 -8.78 0.82 -4.60
N LEU A 76 -8.96 -0.02 -3.58
CA LEU A 76 -8.06 -1.13 -3.29
C LEU A 76 -7.91 -2.08 -4.48
N THR A 77 -9.00 -2.35 -5.20
CA THR A 77 -8.96 -3.24 -6.35
C THR A 77 -8.15 -2.63 -7.50
N SER A 78 -8.36 -1.34 -7.80
CA SER A 78 -7.57 -0.62 -8.81
C SER A 78 -6.13 -0.45 -8.40
N TRP A 79 -5.89 -0.06 -7.15
CA TRP A 79 -4.55 0.12 -6.57
C TRP A 79 -3.75 -1.17 -6.61
N LEU A 80 -4.34 -2.32 -6.25
CA LEU A 80 -3.70 -3.62 -6.37
C LEU A 80 -3.28 -3.90 -7.81
N LYS A 81 -4.07 -3.52 -8.82
CA LYS A 81 -3.67 -3.65 -10.22
C LYS A 81 -2.56 -2.67 -10.58
N GLU A 82 -2.62 -1.41 -10.14
CA GLU A 82 -1.60 -0.40 -10.41
C GLU A 82 -0.22 -0.78 -9.84
N ILE A 83 -0.20 -1.41 -8.67
CA ILE A 83 1.05 -1.90 -8.07
C ILE A 83 1.54 -3.24 -8.67
N ASP A 84 0.62 -4.07 -9.22
CA ASP A 84 0.93 -5.38 -9.82
C ASP A 84 1.28 -5.22 -11.31
N LEU A 85 0.82 -4.14 -11.95
CA LEU A 85 1.18 -3.71 -13.31
C LEU A 85 2.58 -3.10 -13.40
N SER A 86 3.39 -3.15 -12.34
CA SER A 86 4.84 -3.12 -12.49
C SER A 86 5.36 -4.54 -12.81
N GLU A 87 4.89 -5.15 -13.90
CA GLU A 87 5.68 -6.13 -14.65
C GLU A 87 6.86 -5.42 -15.33
N ALA A 88 7.65 -4.69 -14.55
CA ALA A 88 8.96 -4.21 -14.93
C ALA A 88 9.95 -4.96 -14.07
N ASP A 89 10.31 -6.14 -14.60
CA ASP A 89 11.57 -6.83 -14.35
C ASP A 89 11.68 -7.52 -12.97
N PRO A 90 12.03 -8.82 -12.90
CA PRO A 90 12.44 -9.47 -11.66
C PRO A 90 13.79 -8.90 -11.17
N GLN A 91 13.85 -7.59 -10.91
CA GLN A 91 14.99 -6.98 -10.27
C GLN A 91 15.01 -7.44 -8.83
N HIS A 92 16.00 -8.29 -8.57
CA HIS A 92 16.34 -8.83 -7.27
C HIS A 92 16.29 -7.73 -6.21
N PRO A 93 15.83 -8.01 -4.96
CA PRO A 93 15.71 -7.03 -3.89
C PRO A 93 16.96 -6.17 -3.59
N TRP A 94 18.13 -6.56 -4.10
CA TRP A 94 19.42 -5.89 -3.95
C TRP A 94 19.71 -4.81 -5.01
N GLU A 95 18.94 -4.70 -6.10
CA GLU A 95 19.22 -3.72 -7.16
C GLU A 95 18.85 -2.27 -6.80
N GLN A 96 17.96 -2.06 -5.83
CA GLN A 96 17.65 -0.74 -5.29
C GLN A 96 18.87 -0.01 -4.68
N PHE A 97 19.94 -0.75 -4.34
CA PHE A 97 21.17 -0.19 -3.78
C PHE A 97 22.28 0.09 -4.82
N ARG A 98 22.11 -0.29 -6.09
CA ARG A 98 23.18 -0.13 -7.11
C ARG A 98 23.35 1.28 -7.68
N ARG A 99 22.43 2.21 -7.42
CA ARG A 99 22.45 3.57 -8.03
C ARG A 99 23.50 4.55 -7.47
N HIS A 100 24.44 4.11 -6.61
CA HIS A 100 25.47 4.99 -6.04
C HIS A 100 26.91 4.79 -6.54
N TYR A 101 27.17 3.94 -7.55
CA TYR A 101 28.55 3.63 -7.98
C TYR A 101 28.88 3.85 -9.47
N LYS A 102 28.28 4.83 -10.14
CA LYS A 102 28.81 5.31 -11.44
C LYS A 102 29.02 6.82 -11.43
N GLY A 103 30.28 7.20 -11.24
CA GLY A 103 30.69 8.60 -11.37
C GLY A 103 32.11 8.90 -10.91
N LYS A 104 33.12 8.26 -11.51
CA LYS A 104 34.44 8.86 -11.81
C LYS A 104 35.26 7.91 -12.68
N GLU A 105 34.92 7.89 -13.97
CA GLU A 105 35.88 7.54 -15.01
C GLU A 105 37.02 8.56 -14.94
N ARG A 106 38.24 8.09 -14.66
CA ARG A 106 39.46 8.82 -15.05
C ARG A 106 40.10 8.03 -16.17
N ASN A 107 40.01 8.61 -17.36
CA ASN A 107 40.88 8.31 -18.49
C ASN A 107 42.33 8.25 -18.02
N LEU A 108 43.02 7.15 -18.33
CA LEU A 108 44.47 7.12 -18.43
C LEU A 108 44.82 6.35 -19.70
N ASP A 109 44.91 7.13 -20.77
CA ASP A 109 45.75 6.88 -21.93
C ASP A 109 47.21 6.78 -21.44
N VAL A 110 47.88 5.65 -21.66
CA VAL A 110 49.34 5.60 -21.67
C VAL A 110 49.79 4.64 -22.76
N LYS A 111 50.42 5.22 -23.78
CA LYS A 111 51.24 4.61 -24.83
C LYS A 111 52.39 3.79 -24.27
#